data_AF-A0AAE7DZ40-F1
#
_entry.id   AF-A0AAE7DZ40-F1
#
_cell.length_a   1.000
_cell.length_b   1.000
_cell.length_c   1.000
_cell.angle_alpha   90.00
_cell.angle_beta   90.00
_cell.angle_gamma   90.00
#
_symmetry.space_group_name_H-M   'P 1'
#
loop_
_entity.id
_entity.type
_entity.pdbx_description
1 polymer ?
#
loop_
_entity_poly.entity_id
_entity_poly.type
_entity_poly.pdbx_seq_one_letter_code
_entity_poly.pdbx_strand_id
1 'polypeptide(L)'
;MSFSKLGLSQPITDAISQLGYQKPTNIQTKAIPVILRGEDLIAAAQTGTGKTASFVLPILEKLSQGETQRKKRIRALILTPTRELAVQVEQKIQDYSQHLPLTSLAMYGGVDEQAQKQALIEGVDILVATPGRLLDMYGKRAVHFEEVEVLVLDEADRMLDMGFIEDINKILDRLPTDIQNLLFSATLSNKVRDLAKTAVHDPYEISIAANQASKNNIEQWLITVDKDKKSALLSHLINENDWDQALIFIETKHGAAKLASQLEKRGILAEAFHSGRSQAIRSQLLEDFKAGKIKYMIATGVGARGIDIEGLTRVINYDLPFPADEYVHRIGRTGRADTQGEAISFVSKDNFKNLCMIESRLGHLIERREVEGFAPRKPVPISILNYVPKHKRQQKED
;
A
#
# COMPACT_ATOMS: atom_id res chain seq x y z
N MET A 1 -13.04 1.84 -23.58
CA MET A 1 -11.77 2.10 -24.30
C MET A 1 -10.86 0.90 -24.06
N SER A 2 -10.08 0.44 -25.05
CA SER A 2 -9.08 -0.65 -24.87
C SER A 2 -7.70 -0.05 -24.57
N PHE A 3 -6.78 -0.84 -24.03
CA PHE A 3 -5.39 -0.41 -23.80
C PHE A 3 -4.65 0.00 -25.07
N SER A 4 -4.94 -0.66 -26.19
CA SER A 4 -4.38 -0.30 -27.50
C SER A 4 -4.69 1.13 -27.96
N LYS A 5 -5.74 1.76 -27.40
CA LYS A 5 -6.07 3.17 -27.67
C LYS A 5 -5.33 4.17 -26.79
N LEU A 6 -4.49 3.71 -25.86
CA LEU A 6 -3.73 4.56 -24.94
C LEU A 6 -2.33 4.90 -25.44
N GLY A 7 -1.94 4.46 -26.65
CA GLY A 7 -0.62 4.74 -27.22
C GLY A 7 0.49 3.78 -26.79
N LEU A 8 0.13 2.57 -26.36
CA LEU A 8 1.08 1.51 -26.00
C LEU A 8 1.35 0.59 -27.20
N SER A 9 2.59 0.12 -27.33
CA SER A 9 3.03 -0.81 -28.36
C SER A 9 2.45 -2.21 -28.22
N GLN A 10 2.49 -2.97 -29.33
CA GLN A 10 1.94 -4.33 -29.38
C GLN A 10 2.52 -5.27 -28.31
N PRO A 11 3.85 -5.33 -28.08
CA PRO A 11 4.45 -6.18 -27.05
C PRO A 11 3.86 -5.94 -25.65
N ILE A 12 3.62 -4.69 -25.28
CA ILE A 12 3.02 -4.33 -23.98
C ILE A 12 1.55 -4.74 -23.95
N THR A 13 0.80 -4.46 -25.02
CA THR A 13 -0.63 -4.80 -25.07
C THR A 13 -0.89 -6.31 -25.09
N ASP A 14 0.00 -7.10 -25.67
CA ASP A 14 -0.05 -8.56 -25.63
C ASP A 14 0.18 -9.08 -24.21
N ALA A 15 1.18 -8.54 -23.50
CA ALA A 15 1.50 -8.94 -22.13
C ALA A 15 0.33 -8.70 -21.17
N ILE A 16 -0.25 -7.50 -21.18
CA ILE A 16 -1.40 -7.20 -20.32
C ILE A 16 -2.64 -8.03 -20.69
N SER A 17 -2.82 -8.35 -21.98
CA SER A 17 -3.93 -9.22 -22.42
C SER A 17 -3.77 -10.65 -21.88
N GLN A 18 -2.54 -11.19 -21.89
CA GLN A 18 -2.24 -12.51 -21.31
C GLN A 18 -2.45 -12.54 -19.79
N LEU A 19 -2.21 -11.43 -19.11
CA LEU A 19 -2.52 -11.25 -17.68
C LEU A 19 -4.01 -11.03 -17.41
N GLY A 20 -4.87 -11.01 -18.43
CA GLY A 20 -6.33 -10.89 -18.29
C GLY A 20 -6.85 -9.46 -18.18
N TYR A 21 -6.04 -8.43 -18.49
CA TYR A 21 -6.46 -7.04 -18.40
C TYR A 21 -7.33 -6.67 -19.60
N GLN A 22 -8.64 -6.57 -19.39
CA GLN A 22 -9.59 -6.33 -20.49
C GLN A 22 -9.79 -4.84 -20.80
N LYS A 23 -9.91 -4.00 -19.76
CA LYS A 23 -10.21 -2.57 -19.89
C LYS A 23 -9.36 -1.76 -18.91
N PRO A 24 -8.81 -0.61 -19.34
CA PRO A 24 -8.07 0.26 -18.45
C PRO A 24 -9.01 0.88 -17.41
N THR A 25 -8.50 1.04 -16.20
CA THR A 25 -9.20 1.73 -15.12
C THR A 25 -9.25 3.24 -15.38
N ASN A 26 -10.04 3.98 -14.58
CA ASN A 26 -10.14 5.44 -14.71
C ASN A 26 -8.78 6.14 -14.51
N ILE A 27 -7.94 5.64 -13.59
CA ILE A 27 -6.61 6.21 -13.38
C ILE A 27 -5.69 5.90 -14.55
N GLN A 28 -5.72 4.69 -15.09
CA GLN A 28 -4.93 4.29 -16.26
C GLN A 28 -5.31 5.10 -17.50
N THR A 29 -6.60 5.29 -17.76
CA THR A 29 -7.09 6.06 -18.92
C THR A 29 -6.65 7.52 -18.88
N LYS A 30 -6.53 8.12 -17.68
CA LYS A 30 -6.10 9.52 -17.52
C LYS A 30 -4.59 9.67 -17.47
N ALA A 31 -3.90 8.80 -16.73
CA ALA A 31 -2.48 8.94 -16.44
C ALA A 31 -1.59 8.48 -17.61
N ILE A 32 -1.91 7.34 -18.26
CA ILE A 32 -1.03 6.75 -19.29
C ILE A 32 -0.76 7.75 -20.43
N PRO A 33 -1.77 8.42 -21.03
CA PRO A 33 -1.51 9.37 -22.10
C PRO A 33 -0.71 10.61 -21.68
N VAL A 34 -0.86 11.05 -20.42
CA VAL A 34 -0.10 12.19 -19.87
C VAL A 34 1.38 11.80 -19.76
N ILE A 35 1.65 10.62 -19.19
CA ILE A 35 3.02 10.14 -18.98
C ILE A 35 3.72 9.89 -20.33
N LEU A 36 3.01 9.33 -21.32
CA LEU A 36 3.58 9.14 -22.67
C LEU A 36 3.96 10.45 -23.38
N ARG A 37 3.33 11.59 -23.03
CA ARG A 37 3.71 12.91 -23.56
C ARG A 37 4.93 13.52 -22.88
N GLY A 38 5.49 12.85 -21.86
CA GLY A 38 6.62 13.36 -21.09
C GLY A 38 6.23 14.39 -20.03
N GLU A 39 4.94 14.59 -19.77
CA GLU A 39 4.47 15.52 -18.75
C GLU A 39 4.67 14.95 -17.33
N ASP A 40 5.06 15.83 -16.41
CA ASP A 40 5.09 15.57 -14.98
C ASP A 40 3.67 15.34 -14.44
N LEU A 41 3.52 14.47 -13.43
CA LEU A 41 2.20 14.03 -12.95
C LEU A 41 2.13 13.96 -11.43
N ILE A 42 1.04 14.49 -10.87
CA ILE A 42 0.59 14.15 -9.51
C ILE A 42 -0.73 13.37 -9.63
N ALA A 43 -0.72 12.12 -9.19
CA ALA A 43 -1.87 11.23 -9.23
C ALA A 43 -2.29 10.79 -7.82
N ALA A 44 -3.48 11.21 -7.43
CA ALA A 44 -4.14 10.80 -6.20
C ALA A 44 -5.28 9.83 -6.49
N ALA A 45 -5.09 8.57 -6.12
CA ALA A 45 -6.10 7.53 -6.23
C ALA A 45 -5.89 6.45 -5.17
N GLN A 46 -6.99 5.83 -4.71
CA GLN A 46 -6.94 4.76 -3.71
C GLN A 46 -6.09 3.57 -4.20
N THR A 47 -5.61 2.76 -3.26
CA THR A 47 -4.93 1.49 -3.59
C THR A 47 -5.87 0.58 -4.39
N GLY A 48 -5.33 -0.24 -5.29
CA GLY A 48 -6.08 -1.11 -6.22
C GLY A 48 -6.93 -0.45 -7.27
N THR A 49 -6.74 0.84 -7.50
CA THR A 49 -7.27 1.48 -8.71
C THR A 49 -6.42 1.16 -9.94
N GLY A 50 -5.35 0.36 -9.80
CA GLY A 50 -4.43 0.01 -10.88
C GLY A 50 -3.32 1.03 -11.13
N LYS A 51 -2.94 1.81 -10.10
CA LYS A 51 -1.89 2.85 -10.16
C LYS A 51 -0.55 2.33 -10.68
N THR A 52 -0.14 1.14 -10.27
CA THR A 52 1.14 0.56 -10.72
C THR A 52 1.19 0.43 -12.23
N ALA A 53 0.16 -0.13 -12.87
CA ALA A 53 0.09 -0.18 -14.32
C ALA A 53 0.00 1.21 -14.97
N SER A 54 -0.56 2.21 -14.28
CA SER A 54 -0.65 3.58 -14.80
C SER A 54 0.71 4.21 -15.07
N PHE A 55 1.74 3.92 -14.26
CA PHE A 55 3.09 4.43 -14.49
C PHE A 55 4.03 3.41 -15.13
N VAL A 56 3.90 2.12 -14.84
CA VAL A 56 4.82 1.12 -15.40
C VAL A 56 4.65 0.98 -16.91
N LEU A 57 3.41 0.88 -17.42
CA LEU A 57 3.18 0.68 -18.85
C LEU A 57 3.77 1.80 -19.73
N PRO A 58 3.55 3.10 -19.43
CA PRO A 58 4.17 4.16 -20.23
C PRO A 58 5.69 4.28 -20.02
N ILE A 59 6.23 3.91 -18.86
CA ILE A 59 7.69 3.83 -18.65
C ILE A 59 8.29 2.74 -19.53
N LEU A 60 7.67 1.56 -19.59
CA LEU A 60 8.11 0.47 -20.46
C LEU A 60 8.09 0.90 -21.93
N GLU A 61 7.03 1.59 -22.36
CA GLU A 61 6.93 2.13 -23.72
C GLU A 61 8.10 3.09 -24.01
N LYS A 62 8.34 4.07 -23.13
CA LYS A 62 9.43 5.04 -23.27
C LYS A 62 10.80 4.35 -23.35
N LEU A 63 11.08 3.42 -22.43
CA LEU A 63 12.38 2.76 -22.34
C LEU A 63 12.61 1.72 -23.44
N SER A 64 11.56 1.15 -24.03
CA SER A 64 11.68 0.19 -25.13
C SER A 64 12.35 0.75 -26.39
N GLN A 65 12.38 2.08 -26.51
CA GLN A 65 12.98 2.81 -27.64
C GLN A 65 14.46 3.17 -27.44
N GLY A 66 15.06 2.76 -26.32
CA GLY A 66 16.45 3.09 -25.98
C GLY A 66 17.16 1.95 -25.25
N GLU A 67 18.46 2.13 -25.02
CA GLU A 67 19.30 1.17 -24.31
C GLU A 67 20.12 1.88 -23.24
N THR A 68 20.29 1.22 -22.10
CA THR A 68 21.21 1.67 -21.05
C THR A 68 22.64 1.63 -21.57
N GLN A 69 23.35 2.76 -21.53
CA GLN A 69 24.64 2.88 -22.22
C GLN A 69 25.79 2.33 -21.36
N ARG A 70 25.64 2.37 -20.03
CA ARG A 70 26.71 2.05 -19.09
C ARG A 70 26.23 1.16 -17.95
N LYS A 71 27.09 0.24 -17.53
CA LYS A 71 26.87 -0.58 -16.33
C LYS A 71 26.64 0.31 -15.11
N LYS A 72 25.81 -0.18 -14.17
CA LYS A 72 25.41 0.54 -12.94
C LYS A 72 24.64 1.84 -13.16
N ARG A 73 24.22 2.14 -14.40
CA ARG A 73 23.27 3.21 -14.72
C ARG A 73 21.89 2.60 -14.89
N ILE A 74 20.89 3.38 -14.53
CA ILE A 74 19.48 3.03 -14.58
C ILE A 74 18.77 4.15 -15.33
N ARG A 75 17.69 3.83 -16.04
CA ARG A 75 16.91 4.81 -16.82
C ARG A 75 15.61 5.19 -16.14
N ALA A 76 15.02 4.29 -15.35
CA ALA A 76 13.89 4.63 -14.49
C ALA A 76 14.16 4.27 -13.03
N LEU A 77 13.79 5.19 -12.14
CA LEU A 77 13.86 5.01 -10.70
C LEU A 77 12.45 5.08 -10.09
N ILE A 78 12.03 4.03 -9.40
CA ILE A 78 10.75 3.97 -8.68
C ILE A 78 11.03 3.84 -7.19
N LEU A 79 10.70 4.86 -6.41
CA LEU A 79 10.80 4.84 -4.96
C LEU A 79 9.51 4.28 -4.34
N THR A 80 9.67 3.34 -3.42
CA THR A 80 8.57 2.73 -2.67
C THR A 80 8.86 2.73 -1.16
N PRO A 81 7.85 2.84 -0.28
CA PRO A 81 8.03 2.87 1.17
C PRO A 81 8.52 1.56 1.80
N THR A 82 8.29 0.41 1.14
CA THR A 82 8.55 -0.91 1.75
C THR A 82 9.13 -1.91 0.79
N ARG A 83 9.87 -2.86 1.35
CA ARG A 83 10.48 -3.98 0.62
C ARG A 83 9.44 -4.80 -0.14
N GLU A 84 8.30 -5.05 0.51
CA GLU A 84 7.20 -5.83 -0.07
C GLU A 84 6.66 -5.16 -1.32
N LEU A 85 6.39 -3.85 -1.23
CA LEU A 85 5.93 -3.08 -2.36
C LEU A 85 6.99 -2.99 -3.46
N ALA A 86 8.27 -2.85 -3.10
CA ALA A 86 9.36 -2.85 -4.09
C ALA A 86 9.38 -4.15 -4.92
N VAL A 87 9.28 -5.31 -4.24
CA VAL A 87 9.22 -6.62 -4.90
C VAL A 87 7.95 -6.75 -5.74
N GLN A 88 6.80 -6.29 -5.24
CA GLN A 88 5.54 -6.35 -5.99
C GLN A 88 5.55 -5.50 -7.25
N VAL A 89 6.04 -4.27 -7.17
CA VAL A 89 6.16 -3.38 -8.32
C VAL A 89 7.15 -3.95 -9.33
N GLU A 90 8.27 -4.51 -8.87
CA GLU A 90 9.25 -5.14 -9.75
C GLU A 90 8.70 -6.40 -10.44
N GLN A 91 7.96 -7.25 -9.74
CA GLN A 91 7.25 -8.37 -10.36
C GLN A 91 6.27 -7.88 -11.43
N LYS A 92 5.52 -6.80 -11.17
CA LYS A 92 4.62 -6.21 -12.17
C LYS A 92 5.37 -5.67 -13.38
N ILE A 93 6.56 -5.11 -13.19
CA ILE A 93 7.43 -4.69 -14.30
C ILE A 93 7.80 -5.91 -15.14
N GLN A 94 8.28 -7.01 -14.54
CA GLN A 94 8.60 -8.25 -15.25
C GLN A 94 7.40 -8.82 -16.01
N ASP A 95 6.23 -8.88 -15.36
CA ASP A 95 4.99 -9.39 -15.96
C ASP A 95 4.61 -8.58 -17.22
N TYR A 96 4.70 -7.25 -17.16
CA TYR A 96 4.35 -6.37 -18.27
C TYR A 96 5.45 -6.27 -19.34
N SER A 97 6.71 -6.55 -18.98
CA SER A 97 7.88 -6.43 -19.88
C SER A 97 8.31 -7.76 -20.50
N GLN A 98 7.53 -8.84 -20.36
CA GLN A 98 7.90 -10.19 -20.85
C GLN A 98 8.22 -10.26 -22.36
N HIS A 99 7.79 -9.27 -23.15
CA HIS A 99 8.05 -9.17 -24.59
C HIS A 99 8.99 -8.00 -24.93
N LEU A 100 9.70 -7.44 -23.94
CA LEU A 100 10.63 -6.32 -24.09
C LEU A 100 12.03 -6.72 -23.57
N PRO A 101 13.11 -6.21 -24.18
CA PRO A 101 14.48 -6.47 -23.73
C PRO A 101 14.87 -5.53 -22.57
N LEU A 102 14.03 -5.44 -21.53
CA LEU A 102 14.24 -4.57 -20.38
C LEU A 102 14.49 -5.38 -19.12
N THR A 103 15.45 -4.95 -18.30
CA THR A 103 15.75 -5.57 -17.00
C THR A 103 15.30 -4.69 -15.83
N SER A 104 14.82 -5.34 -14.76
CA SER A 104 14.41 -4.65 -13.53
C SER A 104 15.05 -5.25 -12.28
N LEU A 105 15.13 -4.45 -11.22
CA LEU A 105 15.63 -4.89 -9.91
C LEU A 105 14.86 -4.25 -8.77
N ALA A 106 14.48 -5.06 -7.77
CA ALA A 106 13.98 -4.58 -6.48
C ALA A 106 15.14 -4.46 -5.48
N MET A 107 15.42 -3.23 -5.02
CA MET A 107 16.55 -2.91 -4.15
C MET A 107 16.09 -2.37 -2.80
N TYR A 108 16.37 -3.12 -1.74
CA TYR A 108 15.92 -2.77 -0.40
C TYR A 108 16.84 -3.30 0.70
N GLY A 109 16.69 -2.72 1.90
CA GLY A 109 17.51 -3.03 3.07
C GLY A 109 17.26 -4.41 3.68
N GLY A 110 18.09 -4.81 4.64
CA GLY A 110 17.91 -6.02 5.47
C GLY A 110 18.00 -7.35 4.73
N VAL A 111 18.57 -7.33 3.54
CA VAL A 111 19.11 -8.49 2.82
C VAL A 111 20.55 -8.20 2.43
N ASP A 112 21.29 -9.23 2.04
CA ASP A 112 22.66 -9.09 1.56
C ASP A 112 22.74 -8.11 0.38
N GLU A 113 23.76 -7.26 0.40
CA GLU A 113 23.94 -6.22 -0.61
C GLU A 113 24.70 -6.72 -1.85
N GLN A 114 25.46 -7.83 -1.75
CA GLN A 114 26.31 -8.28 -2.85
C GLN A 114 25.47 -8.73 -4.05
N ALA A 115 24.37 -9.44 -3.82
CA ALA A 115 23.44 -9.80 -4.89
C ALA A 115 22.89 -8.57 -5.63
N GLN A 116 22.53 -7.51 -4.90
CA GLN A 116 22.04 -6.26 -5.50
C GLN A 116 23.16 -5.52 -6.27
N LYS A 117 24.39 -5.52 -5.75
CA LYS A 117 25.56 -4.94 -6.46
C LYS A 117 25.86 -5.69 -7.75
N GLN A 118 25.78 -7.02 -7.70
CA GLN A 118 26.08 -7.87 -8.84
C GLN A 118 25.06 -7.65 -9.96
N ALA A 119 23.76 -7.61 -9.64
CA ALA A 119 22.72 -7.29 -10.61
C ALA A 119 22.94 -5.91 -11.29
N LEU A 120 23.34 -4.89 -10.53
CA LEU A 120 23.67 -3.57 -11.09
C LEU A 120 24.90 -3.59 -12.02
N ILE A 121 25.86 -4.48 -11.77
CA ILE A 121 27.03 -4.69 -12.63
C ILE A 121 26.63 -5.40 -13.94
N GLU A 122 25.66 -6.31 -13.87
CA GLU A 122 25.12 -7.03 -15.03
C GLU A 122 24.29 -6.11 -15.93
N GLY A 123 23.55 -5.16 -15.34
CA GLY A 123 22.81 -4.13 -16.05
C GLY A 123 21.33 -4.14 -15.66
N VAL A 124 20.82 -2.96 -15.27
CA VAL A 124 19.42 -2.77 -14.83
C VAL A 124 18.87 -1.53 -15.51
N ASP A 125 17.78 -1.65 -16.27
CA ASP A 125 17.11 -0.49 -16.85
C ASP A 125 16.20 0.21 -15.83
N ILE A 126 15.45 -0.57 -15.04
CA ILE A 126 14.42 -0.07 -14.12
C ILE A 126 14.73 -0.50 -12.70
N LEU A 127 15.00 0.46 -11.82
CA LEU A 127 15.27 0.20 -10.42
C LEU A 127 14.08 0.57 -9.55
N VAL A 128 13.54 -0.41 -8.81
CA VAL A 128 12.54 -0.18 -7.78
C VAL A 128 13.23 -0.24 -6.41
N ALA A 129 13.24 0.85 -5.65
CA ALA A 129 14.05 0.92 -4.43
C ALA A 129 13.34 1.53 -3.22
N THR A 130 13.75 1.08 -2.02
CA THR A 130 13.46 1.82 -0.78
C THR A 130 14.50 2.93 -0.56
N PRO A 131 14.11 4.15 -0.15
CA PRO A 131 15.01 5.32 -0.11
C PRO A 131 16.34 5.08 0.62
N GLY A 132 16.31 4.53 1.83
CA GLY A 132 17.52 4.32 2.63
C GLY A 132 18.55 3.36 2.00
N ARG A 133 18.10 2.25 1.38
CA ARG A 133 19.03 1.33 0.68
C ARG A 133 19.58 1.96 -0.60
N LEU A 134 18.77 2.74 -1.32
CA LEU A 134 19.23 3.41 -2.53
C LEU A 134 20.37 4.39 -2.21
N LEU A 135 20.21 5.21 -1.17
CA LEU A 135 21.25 6.16 -0.75
C LEU A 135 22.54 5.47 -0.31
N ASP A 136 22.44 4.35 0.41
CA ASP A 136 23.60 3.54 0.79
C ASP A 136 24.35 2.99 -0.44
N MET A 137 23.61 2.42 -1.40
CA MET A 137 24.18 1.87 -2.64
C MET A 137 24.77 2.96 -3.55
N TYR A 138 24.14 4.14 -3.60
CA TYR A 138 24.69 5.31 -4.28
C TYR A 138 25.99 5.78 -3.62
N GLY A 139 26.01 5.90 -2.29
CA GLY A 139 27.21 6.28 -1.53
C GLY A 139 28.39 5.32 -1.74
N LYS A 140 28.09 4.02 -1.91
CA LYS A 140 29.06 2.97 -2.25
C LYS A 140 29.44 2.91 -3.73
N ARG A 141 28.93 3.80 -4.58
CA ARG A 141 29.13 3.81 -6.05
C ARG A 141 28.72 2.47 -6.70
N ALA A 142 27.67 1.85 -6.16
CA ALA A 142 27.08 0.65 -6.74
C ALA A 142 26.06 0.98 -7.83
N VAL A 143 25.36 2.11 -7.70
CA VAL A 143 24.41 2.66 -8.68
C VAL A 143 24.71 4.14 -8.87
N HIS A 144 24.40 4.66 -10.06
CA HIS A 144 24.48 6.09 -10.33
C HIS A 144 23.29 6.55 -11.18
N PHE A 145 23.03 7.86 -11.17
CA PHE A 145 21.77 8.46 -11.63
C PHE A 145 21.87 9.27 -12.92
N GLU A 146 23.04 9.36 -13.55
CA GLU A 146 23.29 10.27 -14.67
C GLU A 146 22.46 9.95 -15.93
N GLU A 147 21.94 8.73 -16.05
CA GLU A 147 21.09 8.29 -17.16
C GLU A 147 19.61 8.13 -16.76
N VAL A 148 19.22 8.57 -15.57
CA VAL A 148 17.81 8.51 -15.16
C VAL A 148 17.00 9.47 -16.03
N GLU A 149 15.92 8.96 -16.62
CA GLU A 149 14.99 9.70 -17.47
C GLU A 149 13.61 9.89 -16.81
N VAL A 150 13.29 9.03 -15.83
CA VAL A 150 11.99 9.04 -15.11
C VAL A 150 12.19 8.71 -13.63
N LEU A 151 11.60 9.53 -12.77
CA LEU A 151 11.42 9.26 -11.35
C LEU A 151 9.94 9.00 -11.04
N VAL A 152 9.68 7.96 -10.25
CA VAL A 152 8.37 7.71 -9.66
C VAL A 152 8.46 7.69 -8.13
N LEU A 153 7.58 8.43 -7.46
CA LEU A 153 7.34 8.34 -6.03
C LEU A 153 6.02 7.60 -5.80
N ASP A 154 6.06 6.30 -5.51
CA ASP A 154 4.86 5.48 -5.27
C ASP A 154 4.55 5.35 -3.77
N GLU A 155 3.27 5.45 -3.42
CA GLU A 155 2.77 5.63 -2.06
C GLU A 155 3.51 6.76 -1.31
N ALA A 156 3.55 7.95 -1.92
CA ALA A 156 4.29 9.10 -1.41
C ALA A 156 3.84 9.55 -0.01
N ASP A 157 2.53 9.60 0.26
CA ASP A 157 1.99 9.85 1.61
C ASP A 157 2.62 8.94 2.66
N ARG A 158 2.74 7.67 2.31
CA ARG A 158 3.28 6.68 3.22
C ARG A 158 4.78 6.78 3.43
N MET A 159 5.55 7.13 2.40
CA MET A 159 6.98 7.40 2.58
C MET A 159 7.20 8.55 3.57
N LEU A 160 6.35 9.58 3.53
CA LEU A 160 6.38 10.71 4.46
C LEU A 160 6.00 10.29 5.89
N ASP A 161 4.98 9.45 6.06
CA ASP A 161 4.59 8.92 7.36
C ASP A 161 5.67 8.03 8.01
N MET A 162 6.49 7.39 7.18
CA MET A 162 7.64 6.59 7.62
C MET A 162 8.90 7.44 7.87
N GLY A 163 8.84 8.76 7.66
CA GLY A 163 9.95 9.68 7.92
C GLY A 163 11.00 9.72 6.82
N PHE A 164 10.73 9.21 5.61
CA PHE A 164 11.71 9.19 4.52
C PHE A 164 11.89 10.54 3.79
N ILE A 165 11.29 11.63 4.27
CA ILE A 165 11.37 12.94 3.60
C ILE A 165 12.82 13.41 3.37
N GLU A 166 13.69 13.26 4.37
CA GLU A 166 15.10 13.65 4.23
C GLU A 166 15.85 12.79 3.21
N ASP A 167 15.56 11.49 3.17
CA ASP A 167 16.18 10.56 2.23
C ASP A 167 15.70 10.83 0.80
N ILE A 168 14.41 11.11 0.62
CA ILE A 168 13.84 11.49 -0.68
C ILE A 168 14.49 12.77 -1.18
N ASN A 169 14.57 13.82 -0.36
CA ASN A 169 15.20 15.08 -0.78
C ASN A 169 16.65 14.88 -1.20
N LYS A 170 17.43 14.08 -0.45
CA LYS A 170 18.80 13.71 -0.85
C LYS A 170 18.85 12.98 -2.20
N ILE A 171 17.88 12.12 -2.49
CA ILE A 171 17.82 11.44 -3.80
C ILE A 171 17.53 12.46 -4.89
N LEU A 172 16.51 13.32 -4.72
CA LEU A 172 16.15 14.38 -5.66
C LEU A 172 17.34 15.29 -6.00
N ASP A 173 18.11 15.70 -4.99
CA ASP A 173 19.31 16.54 -5.16
C ASP A 173 20.42 15.90 -6.02
N ARG A 174 20.36 14.58 -6.26
CA ARG A 174 21.36 13.80 -7.02
C ARG A 174 20.87 13.39 -8.40
N LEU A 175 19.60 13.60 -8.71
CA LEU A 175 19.03 13.27 -10.01
C LEU A 175 19.36 14.35 -11.04
N PRO A 176 19.36 14.01 -12.34
CA PRO A 176 19.44 15.02 -13.39
C PRO A 176 18.24 15.97 -13.33
N THR A 177 18.42 17.21 -13.78
CA THR A 177 17.38 18.24 -13.73
C THR A 177 16.30 18.08 -14.81
N ASP A 178 16.63 17.41 -15.92
CA ASP A 178 15.75 17.23 -17.08
C ASP A 178 15.23 15.79 -17.13
N ILE A 179 14.42 15.43 -16.12
CA ILE A 179 13.77 14.12 -16.01
C ILE A 179 12.27 14.31 -15.80
N GLN A 180 11.50 13.29 -16.17
CA GLN A 180 10.07 13.25 -15.90
C GLN A 180 9.81 12.78 -14.46
N ASN A 181 9.03 13.54 -13.69
CA ASN A 181 8.71 13.25 -12.30
C ASN A 181 7.23 12.88 -12.13
N LEU A 182 7.00 11.70 -11.56
CA LEU A 182 5.67 11.15 -11.34
C LEU A 182 5.44 10.88 -9.85
N LEU A 183 4.43 11.49 -9.25
CA LEU A 183 4.06 11.27 -7.86
C LEU A 183 2.71 10.56 -7.77
N PHE A 184 2.70 9.38 -7.16
CA PHE A 184 1.49 8.60 -6.90
C PHE A 184 1.24 8.49 -5.40
N SER A 185 0.03 8.85 -4.99
CA SER A 185 -0.37 8.82 -3.57
C SER A 185 -1.79 8.33 -3.41
N ALA A 186 -2.12 7.77 -2.24
CA ALA A 186 -3.51 7.49 -1.91
C ALA A 186 -4.24 8.76 -1.44
N THR A 187 -3.50 9.71 -0.87
CA THR A 187 -4.03 10.97 -0.34
C THR A 187 -3.18 12.17 -0.75
N LEU A 188 -3.82 13.35 -0.90
CA LEU A 188 -3.12 14.63 -1.11
C LEU A 188 -3.12 15.44 0.20
N SER A 189 -2.48 14.89 1.24
CA SER A 189 -2.24 15.64 2.47
C SER A 189 -1.33 16.84 2.20
N ASN A 190 -1.32 17.82 3.12
CA ASN A 190 -0.44 19.00 2.99
C ASN A 190 1.03 18.58 2.84
N LYS A 191 1.49 17.56 3.59
CA LYS A 191 2.85 17.04 3.47
C LYS A 191 3.15 16.50 2.07
N VAL A 192 2.20 15.78 1.46
CA VAL A 192 2.35 15.28 0.08
C VAL A 192 2.39 16.43 -0.92
N ARG A 193 1.54 17.44 -0.73
CA ARG A 193 1.56 18.65 -1.58
C ARG A 193 2.88 19.40 -1.46
N ASP A 194 3.45 19.48 -0.26
CA ASP A 194 4.74 20.14 -0.05
C ASP A 194 5.89 19.35 -0.67
N LEU A 195 5.88 18.00 -0.55
CA LEU A 195 6.81 17.14 -1.29
C LEU A 195 6.65 17.30 -2.82
N ALA A 196 5.41 17.41 -3.30
CA ALA A 196 5.14 17.54 -4.72
C ALA A 196 5.73 18.85 -5.28
N LYS A 197 5.63 19.97 -4.55
CA LYS A 197 6.24 21.25 -4.93
C LYS A 197 7.75 21.19 -5.08
N THR A 198 8.43 20.29 -4.35
CA THR A 198 9.88 20.12 -4.42
C THR A 198 10.30 19.09 -5.48
N ALA A 199 9.45 18.09 -5.74
CA ALA A 199 9.80 16.94 -6.57
C ALA A 199 9.32 17.04 -8.02
N VAL A 200 8.33 17.90 -8.32
CA VAL A 200 7.62 17.89 -9.59
C VAL A 200 7.40 19.32 -10.10
N HIS A 201 7.62 19.57 -11.39
CA HIS A 201 7.52 20.91 -11.99
C HIS A 201 6.30 21.01 -12.92
N ASP A 202 5.44 22.02 -12.69
CA ASP A 202 4.18 22.24 -13.43
C ASP A 202 3.36 20.95 -13.72
N PRO A 203 3.03 20.14 -12.70
CA PRO A 203 2.43 18.83 -12.91
C PRO A 203 1.00 18.88 -13.39
N TYR A 204 0.66 17.91 -14.24
CA TYR A 204 -0.73 17.56 -14.45
C TYR A 204 -1.30 16.88 -13.18
N GLU A 205 -2.34 17.46 -12.57
CA GLU A 205 -2.97 16.88 -11.38
C GLU A 205 -4.17 15.98 -11.74
N ILE A 206 -4.08 14.70 -11.38
CA ILE A 206 -5.21 13.76 -11.41
C ILE A 206 -5.64 13.46 -9.98
N SER A 207 -6.86 13.86 -9.63
CA SER A 207 -7.51 13.42 -8.40
C SER A 207 -8.72 12.56 -8.75
N ILE A 208 -8.64 11.28 -8.40
CA ILE A 208 -9.80 10.39 -8.46
C ILE A 208 -10.36 10.31 -7.05
N ALA A 209 -11.46 11.04 -6.84
CA ALA A 209 -12.24 10.91 -5.62
C ALA A 209 -12.58 9.44 -5.41
N ALA A 210 -12.51 8.97 -4.16
CA ALA A 210 -13.04 7.67 -3.79
C ALA A 210 -14.47 7.59 -4.34
N ASN A 211 -14.71 6.67 -5.28
CA ASN A 211 -16.07 6.41 -5.72
C ASN A 211 -16.89 6.17 -4.45
N GLN A 212 -17.97 6.93 -4.24
CA GLN A 212 -18.91 6.62 -3.16
C GLN A 212 -19.41 5.17 -3.28
N ALA A 213 -19.40 4.58 -4.48
CA ALA A 213 -19.66 3.17 -4.71
C ALA A 213 -18.71 2.21 -3.95
N SER A 214 -17.45 2.57 -3.68
CA SER A 214 -16.55 1.74 -2.85
C SER A 214 -16.96 1.71 -1.37
N LYS A 215 -17.71 2.71 -0.88
CA LYS A 215 -18.31 2.65 0.46
C LYS A 215 -19.42 1.61 0.55
N ASN A 216 -20.04 1.21 -0.56
CA ASN A 216 -21.19 0.32 -0.57
C ASN A 216 -20.83 -1.18 -0.60
N ASN A 217 -19.56 -1.54 -0.82
CA ASN A 217 -19.15 -2.94 -0.93
C ASN A 217 -18.45 -3.49 0.32
N ILE A 218 -18.21 -2.65 1.35
CA ILE A 218 -17.59 -3.08 2.59
C ILE A 218 -18.58 -2.90 3.74
N GLU A 219 -19.11 -4.01 4.24
CA GLU A 219 -19.91 -4.02 5.46
C GLU A 219 -18.97 -3.77 6.66
N GLN A 220 -19.21 -2.68 7.39
CA GLN A 220 -18.36 -2.24 8.48
C GLN A 220 -19.11 -2.32 9.79
N TRP A 221 -18.58 -3.07 10.74
CA TRP A 221 -19.12 -3.16 12.08
C TRP A 221 -18.03 -3.37 13.12
N LEU A 222 -18.36 -3.05 14.37
CA LEU A 222 -17.45 -3.15 15.50
C LEU A 222 -18.10 -3.95 16.64
N ILE A 223 -17.25 -4.62 17.41
CA ILE A 223 -17.63 -5.21 18.69
C ILE A 223 -16.84 -4.52 19.79
N THR A 224 -17.57 -4.05 20.80
CA THR A 224 -16.93 -3.58 22.02
C THR A 224 -16.57 -4.76 22.91
N VAL A 225 -15.31 -4.89 23.29
CA VAL A 225 -14.81 -6.05 24.04
C VAL A 225 -13.61 -5.66 24.92
N ASP A 226 -13.49 -6.29 26.07
CA ASP A 226 -12.32 -6.10 26.94
C ASP A 226 -11.06 -6.72 26.30
N LYS A 227 -9.90 -6.10 26.52
CA LYS A 227 -8.63 -6.47 25.87
C LYS A 227 -8.24 -7.94 26.10
N ASP A 228 -8.51 -8.46 27.30
CA ASP A 228 -8.23 -9.84 27.70
C ASP A 228 -9.14 -10.86 26.99
N LYS A 229 -10.31 -10.44 26.50
CA LYS A 229 -11.29 -11.30 25.81
C LYS A 229 -11.16 -11.32 24.29
N LYS A 230 -10.44 -10.38 23.66
CA LYS A 230 -10.33 -10.25 22.19
C LYS A 230 -9.92 -11.55 21.47
N SER A 231 -8.95 -12.30 21.99
CA SER A 231 -8.49 -13.56 21.38
C SER A 231 -9.57 -14.65 21.40
N ALA A 232 -10.32 -14.74 22.50
CA ALA A 232 -11.43 -15.68 22.61
C ALA A 232 -12.59 -15.27 21.67
N LEU A 233 -12.88 -13.97 21.60
CA LEU A 233 -13.87 -13.43 20.67
C LEU A 233 -13.53 -13.77 19.22
N LEU A 234 -12.27 -13.55 18.81
CA LEU A 234 -11.82 -13.87 17.46
C LEU A 234 -12.04 -15.35 17.12
N SER A 235 -11.67 -16.23 18.04
CA SER A 235 -11.79 -17.69 17.84
C SER A 235 -13.24 -18.12 17.73
N HIS A 236 -14.11 -17.54 18.56
CA HIS A 236 -15.54 -17.77 18.54
C HIS A 236 -16.16 -17.33 17.21
N LEU A 237 -15.86 -16.11 16.76
CA LEU A 237 -16.38 -15.61 15.47
C LEU A 237 -15.90 -16.42 14.27
N ILE A 238 -14.63 -16.85 14.26
CA ILE A 238 -14.07 -17.72 13.21
C ILE A 238 -14.87 -19.02 13.11
N ASN A 239 -15.13 -19.67 14.24
CA ASN A 239 -15.77 -20.98 14.28
C ASN A 239 -17.27 -20.93 14.04
N GLU A 240 -17.98 -19.96 14.64
CA GLU A 240 -19.44 -19.87 14.51
C GLU A 240 -19.89 -19.49 13.10
N ASN A 241 -19.10 -18.68 12.40
CA ASN A 241 -19.42 -18.19 11.07
C ASN A 241 -18.65 -18.93 9.95
N ASP A 242 -17.91 -19.99 10.29
CA ASP A 242 -17.06 -20.78 9.37
C ASP A 242 -16.25 -19.91 8.40
N TRP A 243 -15.46 -18.98 8.94
CA TRP A 243 -14.75 -18.01 8.11
C TRP A 243 -13.72 -18.67 7.20
N ASP A 244 -13.79 -18.35 5.92
CA ASP A 244 -12.94 -18.87 4.85
C ASP A 244 -11.51 -18.32 4.92
N GLN A 245 -11.36 -16.99 4.91
CA GLN A 245 -10.07 -16.31 4.94
C GLN A 245 -10.20 -14.93 5.63
N ALA A 246 -9.19 -14.53 6.41
CA ALA A 246 -9.16 -13.20 6.99
C ALA A 246 -7.74 -12.63 7.16
N LEU A 247 -7.61 -11.33 6.89
CA LEU A 247 -6.43 -10.55 7.26
C LEU A 247 -6.69 -9.84 8.60
N ILE A 248 -5.92 -10.22 9.62
CA ILE A 248 -6.07 -9.74 11.00
C ILE A 248 -4.95 -8.75 11.32
N PHE A 249 -5.31 -7.48 11.50
CA PHE A 249 -4.38 -6.43 11.87
C PHE A 249 -4.21 -6.31 13.38
N ILE A 250 -2.96 -6.37 13.83
CA ILE A 250 -2.55 -6.24 15.23
C ILE A 250 -1.42 -5.20 15.38
N GLU A 251 -1.26 -4.61 16.56
CA GLU A 251 -0.29 -3.52 16.71
C GLU A 251 1.17 -4.01 16.75
N THR A 252 1.47 -5.05 17.52
CA THR A 252 2.86 -5.42 17.86
C THR A 252 3.25 -6.81 17.38
N LYS A 253 4.56 -7.02 17.12
CA LYS A 253 5.12 -8.31 16.70
C LYS A 253 4.89 -9.40 17.76
N HIS A 254 5.14 -9.07 19.02
CA HIS A 254 4.90 -9.96 20.14
C HIS A 254 3.41 -10.30 20.29
N GLY A 255 2.53 -9.31 20.08
CA GLY A 255 1.08 -9.53 20.03
C GLY A 255 0.69 -10.50 18.92
N ALA A 256 1.24 -10.35 17.72
CA ALA A 256 0.98 -11.23 16.59
C ALA A 256 1.35 -12.70 16.89
N ALA A 257 2.57 -12.92 17.40
CA ALA A 257 3.04 -14.26 17.78
C ALA A 257 2.19 -14.87 18.91
N LYS A 258 1.84 -14.05 19.91
CA LYS A 258 0.97 -14.48 21.01
C LYS A 258 -0.42 -14.88 20.50
N LEU A 259 -1.02 -14.07 19.62
CA LEU A 259 -2.34 -14.34 19.07
C LEU A 259 -2.33 -15.62 18.22
N ALA A 260 -1.32 -15.81 17.37
CA ALA A 260 -1.17 -17.04 16.58
C ALA A 260 -1.15 -18.28 17.48
N SER A 261 -0.33 -18.30 18.54
CA SER A 261 -0.28 -19.41 19.50
C SER A 261 -1.59 -19.61 20.26
N GLN A 262 -2.32 -18.53 20.57
CA GLN A 262 -3.63 -18.63 21.21
C GLN A 262 -4.71 -19.21 20.29
N LEU A 263 -4.66 -18.91 18.99
CA LEU A 263 -5.56 -19.48 17.99
C LEU A 263 -5.23 -20.95 17.74
N GLU A 264 -3.95 -21.29 17.63
CA GLU A 264 -3.48 -22.67 17.43
C GLU A 264 -3.94 -23.62 18.54
N LYS A 265 -3.87 -23.18 19.81
CA LYS A 265 -4.40 -23.93 20.97
C LYS A 265 -5.91 -24.21 20.90
N ARG A 266 -6.64 -23.50 20.03
CA ARG A 266 -8.08 -23.67 19.78
C ARG A 266 -8.35 -24.33 18.42
N GLY A 267 -7.33 -24.89 17.77
CA GLY A 267 -7.45 -25.58 16.49
C GLY A 267 -7.48 -24.65 15.27
N ILE A 268 -7.18 -23.36 15.44
CA ILE A 268 -7.22 -22.36 14.36
C ILE A 268 -5.78 -22.06 13.92
N LEU A 269 -5.42 -22.50 12.72
CA LEU A 269 -4.09 -22.26 12.14
C LEU A 269 -4.01 -20.84 11.59
N ALA A 270 -3.11 -20.02 12.15
CA ALA A 270 -2.89 -18.64 11.72
C ALA A 270 -1.40 -18.32 11.66
N GLU A 271 -0.99 -17.56 10.66
CA GLU A 271 0.42 -17.20 10.45
C GLU A 271 0.70 -15.73 10.78
N ALA A 272 1.81 -15.48 11.46
CA ALA A 272 2.21 -14.14 11.87
C ALA A 272 3.11 -13.45 10.82
N PHE A 273 2.62 -12.35 10.26
CA PHE A 273 3.29 -11.55 9.23
C PHE A 273 3.82 -10.22 9.79
N HIS A 274 5.13 -10.10 9.98
CA HIS A 274 5.74 -8.87 10.53
C HIS A 274 7.24 -8.74 10.18
N SER A 275 7.80 -7.53 10.36
CA SER A 275 9.20 -7.24 10.02
C SER A 275 10.28 -7.95 10.86
N GLY A 276 9.90 -8.75 11.87
CA GLY A 276 10.82 -9.67 12.55
C GLY A 276 11.05 -11.01 11.82
N ARG A 277 10.29 -11.31 10.77
CA ARG A 277 10.52 -12.48 9.90
C ARG A 277 11.53 -12.12 8.80
N SER A 278 12.27 -13.11 8.29
CA SER A 278 13.13 -12.90 7.13
C SER A 278 12.31 -12.53 5.89
N GLN A 279 12.92 -11.86 4.91
CA GLN A 279 12.21 -11.46 3.70
C GLN A 279 11.68 -12.67 2.93
N ALA A 280 12.49 -13.74 2.80
CA ALA A 280 12.09 -14.97 2.13
C ALA A 280 10.83 -15.59 2.75
N ILE A 281 10.76 -15.63 4.10
CA ILE A 281 9.57 -16.12 4.81
C ILE A 281 8.36 -15.22 4.54
N ARG A 282 8.55 -13.89 4.54
CA ARG A 282 7.45 -12.95 4.27
C ARG A 282 6.92 -13.11 2.84
N SER A 283 7.79 -13.24 1.83
CA SER A 283 7.35 -13.49 0.46
C SER A 283 6.56 -14.80 0.35
N GLN A 284 7.07 -15.89 0.94
CA GLN A 284 6.39 -17.18 0.93
C GLN A 284 5.02 -17.14 1.63
N LEU A 285 4.95 -16.55 2.83
CA LEU A 285 3.68 -16.40 3.56
C LEU A 285 2.64 -15.60 2.77
N LEU A 286 3.11 -14.57 2.05
CA LEU A 286 2.23 -13.76 1.22
C LEU A 286 1.68 -14.57 0.03
N GLU A 287 2.53 -15.34 -0.65
CA GLU A 287 2.12 -16.21 -1.75
C GLU A 287 1.14 -17.30 -1.26
N ASP A 288 1.45 -17.95 -0.14
CA ASP A 288 0.59 -19.00 0.43
C ASP A 288 -0.74 -18.45 0.92
N PHE A 289 -0.78 -17.22 1.42
CA PHE A 289 -2.02 -16.53 1.75
C PHE A 289 -2.83 -16.20 0.49
N LYS A 290 -2.21 -15.65 -0.56
CA LYS A 290 -2.89 -15.38 -1.83
C LYS A 290 -3.43 -16.65 -2.51
N ALA A 291 -2.72 -17.76 -2.36
CA ALA A 291 -3.13 -19.07 -2.87
C ALA A 291 -4.20 -19.79 -2.01
N GLY A 292 -4.63 -19.20 -0.88
CA GLY A 292 -5.61 -19.79 0.03
C GLY A 292 -5.08 -20.93 0.91
N LYS A 293 -3.77 -21.20 0.89
CA LYS A 293 -3.14 -22.21 1.78
C LYS A 293 -3.11 -21.76 3.23
N ILE A 294 -3.00 -20.44 3.45
CA ILE A 294 -3.15 -19.81 4.77
C ILE A 294 -4.52 -19.14 4.83
N LYS A 295 -5.36 -19.57 5.77
CA LYS A 295 -6.69 -18.97 6.00
C LYS A 295 -6.63 -17.68 6.81
N TYR A 296 -5.81 -17.64 7.86
CA TYR A 296 -5.75 -16.48 8.75
C TYR A 296 -4.33 -15.93 8.82
N MET A 297 -4.15 -14.69 8.37
CA MET A 297 -2.86 -14.01 8.45
C MET A 297 -2.94 -12.87 9.46
N ILE A 298 -2.10 -12.94 10.50
CA ILE A 298 -2.01 -11.92 11.56
C ILE A 298 -0.86 -10.99 11.22
N ALA A 299 -1.17 -9.78 10.76
CA ALA A 299 -0.19 -8.82 10.30
C ALA A 299 -0.07 -7.60 11.21
N THR A 300 1.16 -7.15 11.46
CA THR A 300 1.36 -5.84 12.08
C THR A 300 1.11 -4.72 11.07
N GLY A 301 0.71 -3.52 11.52
CA GLY A 301 0.52 -2.36 10.65
C GLY A 301 1.72 -2.14 9.70
N VAL A 302 2.95 -2.14 10.23
CA VAL A 302 4.17 -2.01 9.40
C VAL A 302 4.39 -3.22 8.47
N GLY A 303 3.96 -4.42 8.87
CA GLY A 303 4.07 -5.63 8.07
C GLY A 303 3.12 -5.62 6.88
N ALA A 304 1.83 -5.31 7.09
CA ALA A 304 0.80 -5.39 6.05
C ALA A 304 0.63 -4.13 5.20
N ARG A 305 1.16 -2.98 5.63
CA ARG A 305 1.16 -1.81 4.76
C ARG A 305 2.02 -2.13 3.52
N GLY A 306 1.50 -1.88 2.31
CA GLY A 306 2.21 -2.11 1.04
C GLY A 306 2.17 -3.53 0.55
N ILE A 307 1.44 -4.40 1.25
CA ILE A 307 1.08 -5.68 0.69
C ILE A 307 -0.13 -5.45 -0.22
N ASP A 308 0.09 -5.63 -1.51
CA ASP A 308 -0.98 -5.78 -2.49
C ASP A 308 -1.68 -7.15 -2.34
N ILE A 309 -2.54 -7.29 -1.34
CA ILE A 309 -3.59 -8.31 -1.29
C ILE A 309 -4.92 -7.59 -1.48
N GLU A 310 -5.59 -7.93 -2.57
CA GLU A 310 -6.89 -7.41 -2.95
C GLU A 310 -7.90 -8.55 -3.02
N GLY A 311 -9.19 -8.24 -2.87
CA GLY A 311 -10.24 -9.25 -3.03
C GLY A 311 -10.39 -10.19 -1.84
N LEU A 312 -9.91 -9.82 -0.65
CA LEU A 312 -10.22 -10.59 0.56
C LEU A 312 -11.71 -10.50 0.90
N THR A 313 -12.27 -11.58 1.42
CA THR A 313 -13.63 -11.59 1.97
C THR A 313 -13.71 -10.81 3.28
N ARG A 314 -12.63 -10.81 4.08
CA ARG A 314 -12.66 -10.22 5.42
C ARG A 314 -11.35 -9.57 5.88
N VAL A 315 -11.51 -8.42 6.52
CA VAL A 315 -10.46 -7.70 7.26
C VAL A 315 -10.88 -7.54 8.72
N ILE A 316 -9.97 -7.81 9.65
CA ILE A 316 -10.22 -7.71 11.09
C ILE A 316 -9.21 -6.74 11.70
N ASN A 317 -9.68 -5.62 12.24
CA ASN A 317 -8.89 -4.78 13.12
C ASN A 317 -8.93 -5.35 14.54
N TYR A 318 -8.06 -6.32 14.83
CA TYR A 318 -7.90 -6.83 16.19
C TYR A 318 -7.49 -5.72 17.14
N ASP A 319 -6.57 -4.85 16.70
CA ASP A 319 -6.30 -3.56 17.33
C ASP A 319 -6.63 -2.40 16.39
N LEU A 320 -7.36 -1.41 16.91
CA LEU A 320 -7.74 -0.23 16.15
C LEU A 320 -6.49 0.57 15.69
N PRO A 321 -6.39 0.92 14.40
CA PRO A 321 -5.25 1.65 13.83
C PRO A 321 -5.15 3.09 14.32
N PHE A 322 -3.93 3.62 14.38
CA PHE A 322 -3.67 5.05 14.54
C PHE A 322 -2.48 5.45 13.65
N PRO A 323 -2.58 6.52 12.85
CA PRO A 323 -3.68 7.51 12.76
C PRO A 323 -4.93 6.98 12.04
N ALA A 324 -6.03 7.75 12.08
CA ALA A 324 -7.32 7.35 11.53
C ALA A 324 -7.29 7.00 10.03
N ASP A 325 -6.41 7.62 9.24
CA ASP A 325 -6.26 7.29 7.81
C ASP A 325 -5.83 5.84 7.60
N GLU A 326 -5.06 5.25 8.52
CA GLU A 326 -4.67 3.83 8.44
C GLU A 326 -5.90 2.90 8.47
N TYR A 327 -7.00 3.30 9.11
CA TYR A 327 -8.25 2.52 9.07
C TYR A 327 -8.75 2.30 7.64
N VAL A 328 -8.81 3.38 6.85
CA VAL A 328 -9.27 3.32 5.45
C VAL A 328 -8.34 2.44 4.61
N HIS A 329 -7.03 2.51 4.85
CA HIS A 329 -6.04 1.67 4.17
C HIS A 329 -6.16 0.17 4.51
N ARG A 330 -6.52 -0.16 5.76
CA ARG A 330 -6.71 -1.54 6.21
C ARG A 330 -7.98 -2.14 5.64
N ILE A 331 -9.12 -1.47 5.79
CA ILE A 331 -10.40 -1.99 5.30
C ILE A 331 -10.44 -2.04 3.78
N GLY A 332 -9.69 -1.18 3.10
CA GLY A 332 -9.59 -1.18 1.65
C GLY A 332 -9.00 -2.48 1.05
N ARG A 333 -8.55 -3.45 1.86
CA ARG A 333 -8.07 -4.77 1.39
C ARG A 333 -9.20 -5.75 1.07
N THR A 334 -10.44 -5.41 1.42
CA THR A 334 -11.66 -6.17 1.12
C THR A 334 -12.63 -5.33 0.26
N GLY A 335 -13.65 -5.98 -0.34
CA GLY A 335 -14.74 -5.29 -1.04
C GLY A 335 -14.38 -4.62 -2.37
N ARG A 336 -13.50 -5.22 -3.19
CA ARG A 336 -13.04 -4.68 -4.50
C ARG A 336 -13.66 -5.40 -5.69
N ALA A 337 -13.69 -4.76 -6.86
CA ALA A 337 -14.14 -5.36 -8.12
C ALA A 337 -15.49 -6.09 -8.05
N ASP A 338 -16.51 -5.40 -7.50
CA ASP A 338 -17.89 -5.88 -7.32
C ASP A 338 -18.10 -7.02 -6.30
N THR A 339 -17.06 -7.45 -5.57
CA THR A 339 -17.23 -8.40 -4.45
C THR A 339 -17.66 -7.69 -3.18
N GLN A 340 -18.57 -8.29 -2.39
CA GLN A 340 -18.84 -7.84 -1.03
C GLN A 340 -17.69 -8.23 -0.09
N GLY A 341 -17.43 -7.39 0.90
CA GLY A 341 -16.37 -7.56 1.88
C GLY A 341 -16.80 -7.15 3.27
N GLU A 342 -16.17 -7.72 4.29
CA GLU A 342 -16.45 -7.38 5.69
C GLU A 342 -15.23 -6.78 6.39
N ALA A 343 -15.44 -5.69 7.12
CA ALA A 343 -14.45 -5.05 7.97
C ALA A 343 -14.93 -5.00 9.42
N ILE A 344 -14.29 -5.80 10.27
CA ILE A 344 -14.68 -6.00 11.67
C ILE A 344 -13.64 -5.34 12.58
N SER A 345 -14.08 -4.56 13.56
CA SER A 345 -13.15 -3.90 14.50
C SER A 345 -13.42 -4.26 15.96
N PHE A 346 -12.37 -4.65 16.69
CA PHE A 346 -12.48 -4.90 18.13
C PHE A 346 -12.06 -3.68 18.93
N VAL A 347 -13.01 -3.16 19.71
CA VAL A 347 -12.87 -1.88 20.40
C VAL A 347 -12.89 -2.09 21.90
N SER A 348 -11.78 -1.78 22.56
CA SER A 348 -11.75 -1.65 24.02
C SER A 348 -12.03 -0.21 24.44
N LYS A 349 -12.38 0.00 25.71
CA LYS A 349 -12.65 1.35 26.25
C LYS A 349 -11.51 2.34 26.01
N ASP A 350 -10.27 1.89 26.09
CA ASP A 350 -9.08 2.74 25.88
C ASP A 350 -8.97 3.23 24.43
N ASN A 351 -9.64 2.56 23.49
CA ASN A 351 -9.64 2.97 22.09
C ASN A 351 -10.68 4.04 21.76
N PHE A 352 -11.53 4.47 22.72
CA PHE A 352 -12.65 5.38 22.45
C PHE A 352 -12.23 6.67 21.72
N LYS A 353 -11.15 7.32 22.17
CA LYS A 353 -10.65 8.54 21.51
C LYS A 353 -10.24 8.28 20.05
N ASN A 354 -9.65 7.11 19.80
CA ASN A 354 -9.22 6.70 18.46
C ASN A 354 -10.41 6.35 17.56
N LEU A 355 -11.40 5.65 18.11
CA LEU A 355 -12.66 5.38 17.42
C LEU A 355 -13.35 6.68 16.97
N CYS A 356 -13.41 7.70 17.84
CA CYS A 356 -13.96 9.01 17.47
C CYS A 356 -13.25 9.64 16.27
N MET A 357 -11.91 9.55 16.21
CA MET A 357 -11.13 10.09 15.08
C MET A 357 -11.42 9.32 13.80
N ILE A 358 -11.55 7.99 13.88
CA ILE A 358 -11.89 7.13 12.73
C ILE A 358 -13.30 7.45 12.23
N GLU A 359 -14.31 7.44 13.09
CA GLU A 359 -15.70 7.71 12.69
C GLU A 359 -15.88 9.14 12.15
N SER A 360 -15.19 10.13 12.76
CA SER A 360 -15.15 11.50 12.22
C SER A 360 -14.52 11.54 10.82
N ARG A 361 -13.43 10.79 10.61
CA ARG A 361 -12.78 10.67 9.29
C ARG A 361 -13.66 9.99 8.25
N LEU A 362 -14.45 8.99 8.66
CA LEU A 362 -15.41 8.28 7.80
C LEU A 362 -16.67 9.10 7.51
N GLY A 363 -16.99 10.06 8.38
CA GLY A 363 -18.19 10.89 8.33
C GLY A 363 -19.47 10.20 8.80
N HIS A 364 -19.36 9.02 9.43
CA HIS A 364 -20.48 8.25 9.97
C HIS A 364 -20.03 7.37 11.15
N LEU A 365 -20.97 6.91 11.96
CA LEU A 365 -20.73 5.93 13.02
C LEU A 365 -20.67 4.53 12.43
N ILE A 366 -19.75 3.71 12.93
CA ILE A 366 -19.66 2.29 12.54
C ILE A 366 -20.71 1.50 13.33
N GLU A 367 -21.40 0.57 12.67
CA GLU A 367 -22.42 -0.26 13.30
C GLU A 367 -21.83 -1.04 14.48
N ARG A 368 -22.52 -1.05 15.63
CA ARG A 368 -22.10 -1.82 16.80
C ARG A 368 -22.88 -3.11 16.89
N ARG A 369 -22.17 -4.23 16.94
CA ARG A 369 -22.74 -5.55 17.18
C ARG A 369 -22.30 -6.07 18.53
N GLU A 370 -23.23 -6.72 19.22
CA GLU A 370 -22.96 -7.41 20.48
C GLU A 370 -22.84 -8.90 20.22
N VAL A 371 -21.94 -9.55 20.94
CA VAL A 371 -21.76 -11.00 20.91
C VAL A 371 -21.93 -11.49 22.33
N GLU A 372 -22.82 -12.46 22.51
CA GLU A 372 -23.16 -13.01 23.82
C GLU A 372 -21.90 -13.52 24.54
N GLY A 373 -21.77 -13.21 25.84
CA GLY A 373 -20.58 -13.57 26.64
C GLY A 373 -19.35 -12.64 26.48
N PHE A 374 -19.35 -11.77 25.48
CA PHE A 374 -18.22 -10.87 25.19
C PHE A 374 -18.45 -9.40 25.55
N ALA A 375 -19.60 -9.05 26.12
CA ALA A 375 -19.88 -7.70 26.62
C ALA A 375 -18.73 -7.18 27.53
N PRO A 376 -18.29 -5.92 27.33
CA PRO A 376 -17.19 -5.35 28.09
C PRO A 376 -17.66 -4.98 29.51
N ARG A 377 -16.77 -5.08 30.49
CA ARG A 377 -17.06 -4.68 31.89
C ARG A 377 -17.45 -3.22 32.02
N LYS A 378 -16.89 -2.37 31.15
CA LYS A 378 -17.22 -0.94 31.07
C LYS A 378 -17.66 -0.61 29.64
N PRO A 379 -18.84 0.00 29.44
CA PRO A 379 -19.31 0.32 28.11
C PRO A 379 -18.37 1.33 27.43
N VAL A 380 -18.20 1.16 26.13
CA VAL A 380 -17.54 2.14 25.27
C VAL A 380 -18.59 3.18 24.85
N PRO A 381 -18.41 4.48 25.16
CA PRO A 381 -19.42 5.49 24.81
C PRO A 381 -19.65 5.56 23.29
N ILE A 382 -20.80 6.08 22.87
CA ILE A 382 -21.09 6.39 21.46
C ILE A 382 -20.35 7.66 21.08
N SER A 383 -19.69 7.66 19.91
CA SER A 383 -18.94 8.81 19.43
C SER A 383 -19.86 9.96 19.02
N ILE A 384 -19.32 11.17 19.05
CA ILE A 384 -20.00 12.38 18.61
C ILE A 384 -19.21 12.95 17.43
N LEU A 385 -19.71 12.77 16.21
CA LEU A 385 -18.98 13.12 14.97
C LEU A 385 -18.57 14.60 14.89
N ASN A 386 -19.38 15.49 15.45
CA ASN A 386 -19.16 16.94 15.47
C ASN A 386 -18.75 17.43 16.88
N TYR A 387 -17.94 16.65 17.60
CA TYR A 387 -17.51 17.04 18.94
C TYR A 387 -16.60 18.28 18.88
N VAL A 388 -17.10 19.40 19.39
CA VAL A 388 -16.32 20.61 19.63
C VAL A 388 -16.05 20.69 21.14
N PRO A 389 -14.78 20.69 21.57
CA PRO A 389 -14.43 20.89 22.98
C PRO A 389 -15.05 22.18 23.53
N LYS A 390 -15.58 22.16 24.76
CA LYS A 390 -16.24 23.33 25.37
C LYS A 390 -15.42 24.63 25.28
N HIS A 391 -14.10 24.55 25.48
CA HIS A 391 -13.20 25.72 25.42
C HIS A 391 -13.12 26.38 24.02
N LYS A 392 -13.37 25.63 22.93
CA LYS A 392 -13.43 26.16 21.56
C LYS A 392 -14.81 26.68 21.17
N ARG A 393 -15.86 26.37 21.94
CA ARG A 393 -17.21 26.93 21.72
C ARG A 393 -17.28 28.38 22.20
N GLN A 394 -16.59 28.70 23.29
CA GLN A 394 -16.57 30.05 23.86
C GLN A 394 -15.83 31.09 23.00
N GLN A 395 -14.83 30.69 22.20
CA GLN A 395 -14.13 31.61 21.27
C GLN A 395 -14.91 31.97 20.00
N LYS A 396 -16.12 31.43 19.80
CA LYS A 396 -16.97 31.75 18.64
C LYS A 396 -18.16 32.66 18.98
N GLU A 397 -18.34 32.98 20.26
CA GLU A 397 -19.45 33.81 20.74
C GLU A 397 -18.99 35.21 21.21
N ASP A 398 -17.69 35.53 21.08
CA ASP A 398 -17.11 36.86 21.33
C ASP A 398 -16.73 37.58 20.02
#